data_AF-A0A954UA54-F1
#
_entry.id   AF-A0A954UA54-F1
#
_cell.length_a   1.000
_cell.length_b   1.000
_cell.length_c   1.000
_cell.angle_alpha   90.00
_cell.angle_beta   90.00
_cell.angle_gamma   90.00
#
_symmetry.space_group_name_H-M   'P 1'
#
loop_
_entity.id
_entity.type
_entity.pdbx_description
1 polymer ?
#
loop_
_entity_poly.entity_id
_entity_poly.type
_entity_poly.pdbx_seq_one_letter_code
_entity_poly.pdbx_strand_id
1 'polypeptide(L)'
;VERLSFISCLARMWKVAAVTMGCSPEDPADEATLDLDDLRATLGRWINRARHNGNELRALLEQVRDYHLPKPSADHESLLEYDRQRLVKESLLERIIVATVEMSDAVRLLSAAVAARNEGPLAPNIATATPDAALAIVVFAALLRRDLEAARTYWGMLLEAYRSVPLLYVPLARGGDPGEIVTTRIRQRAIQDLLTGMPRAGLLLETTQLVETARAMERRHPVGPGAVTEFDELFRIGYTSLVEAIVRSSHTWDDEDAPSDSLVASLEEITESLLRSWLAHSRTLRLSVLEKVEDTEQWNATVEFIQRYGADIFTQRFLNLGNIRAILHQGVDVWLEQLAASENQTTLKLIDELDDGISSGDADALLTIILESIVENYGEYRDYNSTTTQSDRGEMLYSLLDFLRLRSRYDRVSWNLRPVVWAHELLVRNGQNEAARMWRRALRERVGEQADKYLAELAQLQKKYAMRMPTVADRLNERFIKPMTIDRMRALVKPAMQTDSDHREASFEMLESLTNSLTREPSGVGLDLPPWLEALEEEVEHARGADIEVEIDELLGAIIPSRPLTLAEVDDQLERIATLVNHKRRS
;
A
#
# COMPACT_ATOMS: atom_id res chain seq x y z
N VAL A 1 -14.99 -12.69 16.73
CA VAL A 1 -13.99 -12.66 15.65
C VAL A 1 -14.39 -13.60 14.52
N GLU A 2 -14.52 -14.90 14.76
CA GLU A 2 -14.88 -15.90 13.73
C GLU A 2 -16.14 -15.54 12.91
N ARG A 3 -17.19 -15.02 13.57
CA ARG A 3 -18.42 -14.57 12.87
C ARG A 3 -18.19 -13.43 11.88
N LEU A 4 -17.27 -12.50 12.18
CA LEU A 4 -16.92 -11.41 11.26
C LEU A 4 -16.15 -11.96 10.06
N SER A 5 -15.18 -12.87 10.30
CA SER A 5 -14.46 -13.56 9.23
C SER A 5 -15.39 -14.34 8.31
N PHE A 6 -16.38 -15.04 8.87
CA PHE A 6 -17.41 -15.74 8.09
C PHE A 6 -18.22 -14.78 7.20
N ILE A 7 -18.65 -13.64 7.75
CA ILE A 7 -19.39 -12.62 7.01
C ILE A 7 -18.54 -12.07 5.85
N SER A 8 -17.28 -11.74 6.09
CA SER A 8 -16.36 -11.27 5.04
C SER A 8 -16.17 -12.33 3.94
N CYS A 9 -15.99 -13.59 4.32
CA CYS A 9 -15.87 -14.70 3.36
C CYS A 9 -17.15 -14.87 2.52
N LEU A 10 -18.33 -14.82 3.15
CA LEU A 10 -19.62 -14.87 2.44
C LEU A 10 -19.76 -13.72 1.43
N ALA A 11 -19.38 -12.50 1.83
CA ALA A 11 -19.40 -11.35 0.92
C ALA A 11 -18.48 -11.59 -0.28
N ARG A 12 -17.24 -12.05 -0.06
CA ARG A 12 -16.30 -12.40 -1.13
C ARG A 12 -16.83 -13.46 -2.09
N MET A 13 -17.47 -14.53 -1.58
CA MET A 13 -18.12 -15.53 -2.43
C MET A 13 -19.24 -14.93 -3.28
N TRP A 14 -20.06 -14.02 -2.72
CA TRP A 14 -21.07 -13.30 -3.49
C TRP A 14 -20.47 -12.38 -4.53
N LYS A 15 -19.31 -11.76 -4.28
CA LYS A 15 -18.58 -10.98 -5.29
C LYS A 15 -18.20 -11.87 -6.47
N VAL A 16 -17.56 -13.02 -6.22
CA VAL A 16 -17.19 -13.96 -7.29
C VAL A 16 -18.43 -14.40 -8.07
N ALA A 17 -19.49 -14.80 -7.38
CA ALA A 17 -20.75 -15.19 -8.03
C ALA A 17 -21.34 -14.05 -8.87
N ALA A 18 -21.32 -12.81 -8.36
CA ALA A 18 -21.83 -11.64 -9.08
C ALA A 18 -21.09 -11.43 -10.41
N VAL A 19 -19.76 -11.43 -10.38
CA VAL A 19 -18.96 -11.15 -11.58
C VAL A 19 -19.08 -12.30 -12.58
N THR A 20 -19.01 -13.56 -12.14
CA THR A 20 -19.19 -14.74 -13.01
C THR A 20 -20.59 -14.80 -13.63
N MET A 21 -21.64 -14.53 -12.84
CA MET A 21 -23.02 -14.53 -13.34
C MET A 21 -23.36 -13.28 -14.15
N GLY A 22 -22.64 -12.17 -13.97
CA GLY A 22 -22.87 -10.91 -14.67
C GLY A 22 -22.22 -10.84 -16.06
N CYS A 23 -21.09 -11.54 -16.27
CA CYS A 23 -20.39 -11.56 -17.55
C CYS A 23 -21.20 -12.27 -18.65
N SER A 24 -21.39 -11.60 -19.79
CA SER A 24 -22.06 -12.23 -20.93
C SER A 24 -21.27 -13.47 -21.39
N PRO A 25 -21.93 -14.64 -21.57
CA PRO A 25 -21.25 -15.85 -22.02
C PRO A 25 -20.62 -15.63 -23.39
N GLU A 26 -19.50 -16.30 -23.64
CA GLU A 26 -18.80 -16.20 -24.93
C GLU A 26 -19.55 -16.95 -26.05
N ASP A 27 -20.29 -18.01 -25.68
CA ASP A 27 -21.15 -18.77 -26.57
C ASP A 27 -22.64 -18.45 -26.31
N PRO A 28 -23.39 -17.94 -27.31
CA PRO A 28 -24.83 -17.71 -27.22
C PRO A 28 -25.66 -18.95 -26.85
N ALA A 29 -25.12 -20.16 -27.09
CA ALA A 29 -25.80 -21.42 -26.74
C ALA A 29 -25.88 -21.66 -25.23
N ASP A 30 -24.89 -21.19 -24.46
CA ASP A 30 -24.87 -21.29 -22.99
C ASP A 30 -25.93 -20.37 -22.36
N GLU A 31 -26.22 -19.24 -23.00
CA GLU A 31 -27.22 -18.26 -22.54
C GLU A 31 -28.65 -18.80 -22.62
N ALA A 32 -28.94 -19.67 -23.61
CA ALA A 32 -30.26 -20.25 -23.83
C ALA A 32 -30.72 -21.24 -22.73
N THR A 33 -29.81 -21.67 -21.85
CA THR A 33 -30.11 -22.62 -20.75
C THR A 33 -30.34 -21.96 -19.39
N LEU A 34 -30.10 -20.66 -19.28
CA LEU A 34 -30.19 -19.92 -18.02
C LEU A 34 -31.58 -19.30 -17.83
N ASP A 35 -32.26 -19.65 -16.74
CA ASP A 35 -33.44 -18.93 -16.27
C ASP A 35 -32.99 -17.57 -15.69
N LEU A 36 -32.98 -16.55 -16.56
CA LEU A 36 -32.56 -15.19 -16.20
C LEU A 36 -33.45 -14.58 -15.11
N ASP A 37 -34.72 -14.98 -15.00
CA ASP A 37 -35.62 -14.45 -13.99
C ASP A 37 -35.35 -15.08 -12.61
N ASP A 38 -35.09 -16.38 -12.54
CA ASP A 38 -34.64 -17.02 -11.29
C ASP A 38 -33.26 -16.53 -10.84
N LEU A 39 -32.34 -16.32 -11.79
CA LEU A 39 -31.04 -15.72 -11.51
C LEU A 39 -31.20 -14.31 -10.90
N ARG A 40 -31.98 -13.44 -11.54
CA ARG A 40 -32.26 -12.08 -11.03
C ARG A 40 -32.92 -12.13 -9.66
N ALA A 41 -33.88 -13.02 -9.46
CA ALA A 41 -34.53 -13.20 -8.16
C ALA A 41 -33.53 -13.63 -7.07
N THR A 42 -32.61 -14.54 -7.42
CA THR A 42 -31.56 -15.03 -6.50
C THR A 42 -30.57 -13.91 -6.14
N LEU A 43 -30.03 -13.20 -7.13
CA LEU A 43 -29.15 -12.06 -6.90
C LEU A 43 -29.85 -10.96 -6.08
N GLY A 44 -31.14 -10.70 -6.36
CA GLY A 44 -31.96 -9.77 -5.58
C GLY A 44 -32.10 -10.16 -4.11
N ARG A 45 -32.29 -11.46 -3.80
CA ARG A 45 -32.30 -11.96 -2.41
C ARG A 45 -30.95 -11.74 -1.72
N TRP A 46 -29.84 -12.00 -2.41
CA TRP A 46 -28.50 -11.77 -1.87
C TRP A 46 -28.22 -10.29 -1.63
N ILE A 47 -28.60 -9.40 -2.54
CA ILE A 47 -28.50 -7.94 -2.35
C ILE A 47 -29.23 -7.51 -1.08
N ASN A 48 -30.47 -7.96 -0.90
CA ASN A 48 -31.26 -7.61 0.28
C ASN A 48 -30.62 -8.14 1.58
N ARG A 49 -30.11 -9.38 1.56
CA ARG A 49 -29.41 -9.96 2.71
C ARG A 49 -28.10 -9.21 3.02
N ALA A 50 -27.31 -8.89 2.00
CA ALA A 50 -26.05 -8.15 2.16
C ALA A 50 -26.29 -6.74 2.70
N ARG A 51 -27.33 -6.03 2.23
CA ARG A 51 -27.75 -4.73 2.79
C ARG A 51 -28.15 -4.82 4.26
N HIS A 52 -28.96 -5.84 4.60
CA HIS A 52 -29.36 -6.06 5.98
C HIS A 52 -28.15 -6.31 6.89
N ASN A 53 -27.26 -7.23 6.51
CA ASN A 53 -26.02 -7.50 7.25
C ASN A 53 -25.17 -6.23 7.38
N GLY A 54 -25.01 -5.45 6.30
CA GLY A 54 -24.26 -4.20 6.31
C GLY A 54 -24.82 -3.16 7.29
N ASN A 55 -26.14 -3.11 7.47
CA ASN A 55 -26.78 -2.23 8.46
C ASN A 55 -26.54 -2.70 9.89
N GLU A 56 -26.63 -4.00 10.15
CA GLU A 56 -26.33 -4.56 11.48
C GLU A 56 -24.84 -4.38 11.85
N LEU A 57 -23.93 -4.51 10.89
CA LEU A 57 -22.50 -4.26 11.10
C LEU A 57 -22.20 -2.79 11.42
N ARG A 58 -22.88 -1.84 10.76
CA ARG A 58 -22.76 -0.41 11.10
C ARG A 58 -23.26 -0.14 12.53
N ALA A 59 -24.38 -0.73 12.93
CA ALA A 59 -24.87 -0.61 14.30
C ALA A 59 -23.89 -1.21 15.33
N LEU A 60 -23.26 -2.34 15.00
CA LEU A 60 -22.21 -2.94 15.84
C LEU A 60 -20.97 -2.04 15.91
N LEU A 61 -20.58 -1.40 14.80
CA LEU A 61 -19.44 -0.49 14.73
C LEU A 61 -19.63 0.70 15.68
N GLU A 62 -20.82 1.30 15.70
CA GLU A 62 -21.18 2.38 16.62
C GLU A 62 -21.11 1.93 18.09
N GLN A 63 -21.67 0.77 18.42
CA GLN A 63 -21.63 0.24 19.79
C GLN A 63 -20.21 0.02 20.31
N VAL A 64 -19.31 -0.51 19.48
CA VAL A 64 -17.90 -0.73 19.87
C VAL A 64 -17.15 0.60 19.95
N ARG A 65 -17.42 1.54 19.05
CA ARG A 65 -16.81 2.88 19.07
C ARG A 65 -17.08 3.58 20.40
N ASP A 66 -18.33 3.54 20.85
CA ASP A 66 -18.81 4.28 22.02
C ASP A 66 -18.36 3.66 23.36
N TYR A 67 -17.67 2.49 23.34
CA TYR A 67 -17.07 1.89 24.53
C TYR A 67 -15.81 2.66 24.97
N HIS A 68 -15.85 3.35 26.11
CA HIS A 68 -14.74 4.17 26.59
C HIS A 68 -13.72 3.35 27.39
N LEU A 69 -12.44 3.49 27.06
CA LEU A 69 -11.34 2.90 27.84
C LEU A 69 -10.93 3.86 28.98
N PRO A 70 -10.55 3.35 30.16
CA PRO A 70 -10.00 4.17 31.24
C PRO A 70 -8.74 4.91 30.79
N LYS A 71 -8.55 6.16 31.21
CA LYS A 71 -7.32 6.91 30.96
C LYS A 71 -6.16 6.31 31.79
N PRO A 72 -4.97 6.11 31.21
CA PRO A 72 -3.83 5.61 31.96
C PRO A 72 -3.24 6.70 32.86
N SER A 73 -2.50 6.28 33.89
CA SER A 73 -1.55 7.14 34.60
C SER A 73 -0.19 7.15 33.90
N ALA A 74 0.73 8.02 34.31
CA ALA A 74 2.11 8.05 33.80
C ALA A 74 2.97 6.83 34.21
N ASP A 75 2.43 5.90 35.01
CA ASP A 75 3.15 4.69 35.40
C ASP A 75 3.27 3.69 34.22
N HIS A 76 4.43 3.06 34.13
CA HIS A 76 4.75 2.12 33.05
C HIS A 76 3.76 0.95 32.94
N GLU A 77 3.33 0.35 34.06
CA GLU A 77 2.39 -0.77 34.03
C GLU A 77 1.01 -0.33 33.55
N SER A 78 0.57 0.85 33.98
CA SER A 78 -0.69 1.46 33.52
C SER A 78 -0.66 1.74 32.02
N LEU A 79 0.46 2.24 31.48
CA LEU A 79 0.62 2.53 30.06
C LEU A 79 0.59 1.26 29.20
N LEU A 80 1.25 0.18 29.66
CA LEU A 80 1.23 -1.11 28.97
C LEU A 80 -0.15 -1.77 28.94
N GLU A 81 -0.88 -1.75 30.05
CA GLU A 81 -2.24 -2.31 30.10
C GLU A 81 -3.21 -1.50 29.23
N TYR A 82 -3.08 -0.17 29.23
CA TYR A 82 -3.85 0.70 28.35
C TYR A 82 -3.59 0.41 26.87
N ASP A 83 -2.32 0.31 26.45
CA ASP A 83 -1.95 -0.03 25.08
C ASP A 83 -2.55 -1.39 24.65
N ARG A 84 -2.49 -2.40 25.53
CA ARG A 84 -3.08 -3.71 25.28
C ARG A 84 -4.59 -3.64 25.06
N GLN A 85 -5.32 -2.95 25.94
CA GLN A 85 -6.78 -2.82 25.82
C GLN A 85 -7.19 -2.03 24.58
N ARG A 86 -6.46 -0.94 24.29
CA ARG A 86 -6.65 -0.13 23.09
C ARG A 86 -6.50 -0.97 21.82
N LEU A 87 -5.41 -1.73 21.70
CA LEU A 87 -5.16 -2.58 20.53
C LEU A 87 -6.27 -3.61 20.31
N VAL A 88 -6.83 -4.18 21.38
CA VAL A 88 -7.97 -5.11 21.26
C VAL A 88 -9.21 -4.41 20.73
N LYS A 89 -9.53 -3.21 21.24
CA LYS A 89 -10.66 -2.40 20.77
C LYS A 89 -10.48 -2.00 19.30
N GLU A 90 -9.31 -1.48 18.94
CA GLU A 90 -8.98 -1.06 17.57
C GLU A 90 -9.00 -2.24 16.60
N SER A 91 -8.43 -3.40 16.98
CA SER A 91 -8.47 -4.61 16.17
C SER A 91 -9.90 -5.10 15.92
N LEU A 92 -10.80 -4.98 16.92
CA LEU A 92 -12.21 -5.31 16.74
C LEU A 92 -12.91 -4.33 15.80
N LEU A 93 -12.70 -3.02 15.98
CA LEU A 93 -13.23 -1.99 15.09
C LEU A 93 -12.78 -2.22 13.64
N GLU A 94 -11.49 -2.43 13.41
CA GLU A 94 -10.93 -2.68 12.09
C GLU A 94 -11.58 -3.89 11.41
N ARG A 95 -11.78 -4.99 12.15
CA ARG A 95 -12.48 -6.19 11.63
C ARG A 95 -13.94 -5.92 11.27
N ILE A 96 -14.65 -5.09 12.02
CA ILE A 96 -16.03 -4.70 11.71
C ILE A 96 -16.05 -3.80 10.47
N ILE A 97 -15.11 -2.85 10.36
CA ILE A 97 -14.94 -1.98 9.18
C ILE A 97 -14.74 -2.84 7.93
N VAL A 98 -13.78 -3.77 7.95
CA VAL A 98 -13.50 -4.68 6.83
C VAL A 98 -14.76 -5.44 6.42
N ALA A 99 -15.47 -6.09 7.37
CA ALA A 99 -16.69 -6.82 7.07
C ALA A 99 -17.81 -5.92 6.47
N THR A 100 -17.91 -4.67 6.93
CA THR A 100 -18.89 -3.70 6.44
C THR A 100 -18.58 -3.24 5.02
N VAL A 101 -17.29 -3.01 4.72
CA VAL A 101 -16.80 -2.65 3.38
C VAL A 101 -17.04 -3.81 2.42
N GLU A 102 -16.65 -5.04 2.79
CA GLU A 102 -16.87 -6.25 1.99
C GLU A 102 -18.36 -6.49 1.66
N MET A 103 -19.25 -6.32 2.63
CA MET A 103 -20.70 -6.43 2.39
C MET A 103 -21.24 -5.34 1.46
N SER A 104 -20.77 -4.11 1.62
CA SER A 104 -21.18 -3.00 0.75
C SER A 104 -20.66 -3.18 -0.68
N ASP A 105 -19.45 -3.72 -0.81
CA ASP A 105 -18.83 -4.06 -2.08
C ASP A 105 -19.58 -5.20 -2.80
N ALA A 106 -19.97 -6.25 -2.07
CA ALA A 106 -20.83 -7.32 -2.59
C ALA A 106 -22.17 -6.77 -3.09
N VAL A 107 -22.81 -5.84 -2.37
CA VAL A 107 -24.04 -5.18 -2.86
C VAL A 107 -23.80 -4.45 -4.18
N ARG A 108 -22.69 -3.72 -4.31
CA ARG A 108 -22.33 -2.98 -5.53
C ARG A 108 -22.14 -3.93 -6.72
N LEU A 109 -21.33 -4.98 -6.56
CA LEU A 109 -21.05 -5.94 -7.63
C LEU A 109 -22.28 -6.78 -8.01
N LEU A 110 -23.07 -7.25 -7.03
CA LEU A 110 -24.34 -7.93 -7.31
C LEU A 110 -25.32 -7.01 -8.06
N SER A 111 -25.38 -5.73 -7.69
CA SER A 111 -26.23 -4.75 -8.38
C SER A 111 -25.75 -4.51 -9.82
N ALA A 112 -24.43 -4.45 -10.04
CA ALA A 112 -23.84 -4.33 -11.36
C ALA A 112 -24.12 -5.57 -12.22
N ALA A 113 -24.06 -6.77 -11.65
CA ALA A 113 -24.39 -8.02 -12.32
C ALA A 113 -25.87 -8.08 -12.75
N VAL A 114 -26.79 -7.71 -11.85
CA VAL A 114 -28.22 -7.59 -12.18
C VAL A 114 -28.44 -6.56 -13.29
N ALA A 115 -27.81 -5.38 -13.17
CA ALA A 115 -27.89 -4.36 -14.21
C ALA A 115 -27.35 -4.88 -15.54
N ALA A 116 -26.22 -5.59 -15.56
CA ALA A 116 -25.63 -6.17 -16.75
C ALA A 116 -26.56 -7.17 -17.46
N ARG A 117 -27.42 -7.89 -16.72
CA ARG A 117 -28.37 -8.88 -17.27
C ARG A 117 -29.77 -8.35 -17.59
N ASN A 118 -30.06 -7.09 -17.31
CA ASN A 118 -31.36 -6.49 -17.64
C ASN A 118 -31.45 -6.11 -19.11
N GLU A 119 -32.56 -6.45 -19.76
CA GLU A 119 -32.81 -5.96 -21.12
C GLU A 119 -33.11 -4.45 -21.08
N GLY A 120 -32.28 -3.65 -21.73
CA GLY A 120 -32.45 -2.20 -21.80
C GLY A 120 -31.17 -1.38 -21.58
N PRO A 121 -31.26 -0.05 -21.77
CA PRO A 121 -30.13 0.85 -21.58
C PRO A 121 -29.71 0.87 -20.10
N LEU A 122 -28.40 0.85 -19.85
CA LEU A 122 -27.89 1.06 -18.50
C LEU A 122 -28.22 2.48 -18.05
N ALA A 123 -28.72 2.62 -16.83
CA ALA A 123 -29.06 3.91 -16.24
C ALA A 123 -28.72 3.94 -14.74
N PRO A 124 -28.15 5.04 -14.22
CA PRO A 124 -27.78 5.14 -12.81
C PRO A 124 -29.04 5.30 -11.95
N ASN A 125 -29.19 4.44 -10.94
CA ASN A 125 -30.27 4.56 -9.97
C ASN A 125 -29.86 5.47 -8.80
N ILE A 126 -29.92 6.78 -9.02
CA ILE A 126 -29.53 7.80 -8.03
C ILE A 126 -30.58 7.95 -6.91
N ALA A 127 -31.79 7.38 -7.07
CA ALA A 127 -32.83 7.47 -6.06
C ALA A 127 -32.52 6.64 -4.79
N THR A 128 -31.70 5.61 -4.91
CA THR A 128 -31.41 4.66 -3.82
C THR A 128 -29.94 4.61 -3.41
N ALA A 129 -29.06 5.36 -4.09
CA ALA A 129 -27.63 5.39 -3.85
C ALA A 129 -27.06 6.78 -4.11
N THR A 130 -25.88 7.06 -3.56
CA THR A 130 -25.15 8.28 -3.87
C THR A 130 -24.76 8.32 -5.36
N PRO A 131 -24.59 9.51 -5.98
CA PRO A 131 -24.27 9.61 -7.40
C PRO A 131 -23.02 8.84 -7.82
N ASP A 132 -21.95 8.89 -7.01
CA ASP A 132 -20.70 8.17 -7.23
C ASP A 132 -20.93 6.65 -7.22
N ALA A 133 -21.65 6.13 -6.24
CA ALA A 133 -21.98 4.70 -6.15
C ALA A 133 -22.87 4.23 -7.30
N ALA A 134 -23.92 4.99 -7.65
CA ALA A 134 -24.83 4.66 -8.74
C ALA A 134 -24.13 4.63 -10.10
N LEU A 135 -23.26 5.61 -10.37
CA LEU A 135 -22.47 5.68 -11.60
C LEU A 135 -21.42 4.58 -11.66
N ALA A 136 -20.77 4.26 -10.53
CA ALA A 136 -19.81 3.15 -10.46
C ALA A 136 -20.46 1.80 -10.79
N ILE A 137 -21.68 1.54 -10.29
CA ILE A 137 -22.47 0.34 -10.63
C ILE A 137 -22.72 0.27 -12.14
N VAL A 138 -23.11 1.38 -12.76
CA VAL A 138 -23.41 1.44 -14.20
C VAL A 138 -22.17 1.21 -15.05
N VAL A 139 -21.06 1.90 -14.75
CA VAL A 139 -19.80 1.72 -15.49
C VAL A 139 -19.31 0.28 -15.34
N PHE A 140 -19.38 -0.30 -14.13
CA PHE A 140 -18.99 -1.69 -13.93
C PHE A 140 -19.92 -2.66 -14.68
N ALA A 141 -21.24 -2.43 -14.69
CA ALA A 141 -22.19 -3.21 -15.47
C ALA A 141 -21.90 -3.14 -16.99
N ALA A 142 -21.46 -1.97 -17.49
CA ALA A 142 -21.04 -1.81 -18.88
C ALA A 142 -19.80 -2.65 -19.20
N LEU A 143 -18.82 -2.70 -18.28
CA LEU A 143 -17.66 -3.59 -18.42
C LEU A 143 -18.05 -5.07 -18.46
N LEU A 144 -18.99 -5.50 -17.61
CA LEU A 144 -19.52 -6.87 -17.61
C LEU A 144 -20.26 -7.24 -18.91
N ARG A 145 -20.94 -6.26 -19.53
CA ARG A 145 -21.58 -6.39 -20.86
C ARG A 145 -20.63 -6.30 -22.04
N ARG A 146 -19.35 -5.94 -21.82
CA ARG A 146 -18.40 -5.54 -22.87
C ARG A 146 -18.89 -4.35 -23.71
N ASP A 147 -19.75 -3.50 -23.14
CA ASP A 147 -20.30 -2.30 -23.77
C ASP A 147 -19.44 -1.07 -23.42
N LEU A 148 -18.37 -0.88 -24.19
CA LEU A 148 -17.42 0.21 -23.98
C LEU A 148 -18.02 1.59 -24.28
N GLU A 149 -19.04 1.67 -25.14
CA GLU A 149 -19.71 2.93 -25.46
C GLU A 149 -20.56 3.39 -24.27
N ALA A 150 -21.32 2.49 -23.65
CA ALA A 150 -22.06 2.79 -22.43
C ALA A 150 -21.10 3.20 -21.28
N ALA A 151 -19.97 2.50 -21.13
CA ALA A 151 -18.95 2.85 -20.14
C ALA A 151 -18.44 4.30 -20.35
N ARG A 152 -18.07 4.65 -21.59
CA ARG A 152 -17.59 5.99 -21.95
C ARG A 152 -18.64 7.08 -21.80
N THR A 153 -19.92 6.76 -22.06
CA THR A 153 -21.04 7.70 -21.92
C THR A 153 -21.15 8.24 -20.49
N TYR A 154 -21.03 7.36 -19.49
CA TYR A 154 -21.15 7.74 -18.08
C TYR A 154 -19.82 8.09 -17.42
N TRP A 155 -18.69 7.88 -18.10
CA TRP A 155 -17.35 8.06 -17.54
C TRP A 155 -17.09 9.47 -17.03
N GLY A 156 -17.39 10.48 -17.84
CA GLY A 156 -17.18 11.88 -17.46
C GLY A 156 -17.99 12.28 -16.22
N MET A 157 -19.22 11.76 -16.09
CA MET A 157 -20.08 11.98 -14.93
C MET A 157 -19.52 11.31 -13.67
N LEU A 158 -19.00 10.08 -13.81
CA LEU A 158 -18.39 9.35 -12.71
C LEU A 158 -17.16 10.07 -12.16
N LEU A 159 -16.27 10.54 -13.05
CA LEU A 159 -15.08 11.29 -12.64
C LEU A 159 -15.45 12.57 -11.88
N GLU A 160 -16.48 13.29 -12.31
CA GLU A 160 -16.91 14.50 -11.63
C GLU A 160 -17.57 14.19 -10.27
N ALA A 161 -18.38 13.13 -10.20
CA ALA A 161 -18.93 12.65 -8.94
C ALA A 161 -17.81 12.31 -7.95
N TYR A 162 -16.78 11.58 -8.36
CA TYR A 162 -15.63 11.27 -7.50
C TYR A 162 -14.84 12.52 -7.08
N ARG A 163 -14.61 13.49 -7.96
CA ARG A 163 -13.91 14.74 -7.59
C ARG A 163 -14.62 15.55 -6.51
N SER A 164 -15.92 15.36 -6.33
CA SER A 164 -16.72 16.10 -5.35
C SER A 164 -16.69 15.52 -3.93
N VAL A 165 -16.08 14.34 -3.73
CA VAL A 165 -16.10 13.59 -2.47
C VAL A 165 -14.68 13.26 -1.98
N PRO A 166 -14.47 13.09 -0.66
CA PRO A 166 -13.14 12.83 -0.10
C PRO A 166 -12.61 11.44 -0.45
N LEU A 167 -11.29 11.30 -0.60
CA LEU A 167 -10.63 9.98 -0.74
C LEU A 167 -9.86 9.57 0.52
N LEU A 168 -9.61 10.53 1.41
CA LEU A 168 -8.80 10.36 2.61
C LEU A 168 -9.69 10.12 3.83
N TYR A 169 -9.12 9.46 4.83
CA TYR A 169 -9.69 9.32 6.17
C TYR A 169 -8.56 9.37 7.21
N VAL A 170 -8.90 9.66 8.46
CA VAL A 170 -7.97 9.50 9.58
C VAL A 170 -8.07 8.05 10.09
N PRO A 171 -6.96 7.30 10.25
CA PRO A 171 -7.01 5.95 10.80
C PRO A 171 -7.49 5.91 12.25
N LEU A 172 -7.96 4.74 12.70
CA LEU A 172 -8.39 4.52 14.09
C LEU A 172 -7.30 4.85 15.11
N ALA A 173 -6.04 4.48 14.83
CA ALA A 173 -4.90 4.74 15.70
C ALA A 173 -4.60 6.24 15.91
N ARG A 174 -5.16 7.12 15.06
CA ARG A 174 -5.07 8.58 15.15
C ARG A 174 -6.42 9.22 15.51
N GLY A 175 -7.37 8.44 16.00
CA GLY A 175 -8.68 8.91 16.47
C GLY A 175 -9.71 9.19 15.37
N GLY A 176 -9.53 8.64 14.17
CA GLY A 176 -10.50 8.84 13.09
C GLY A 176 -11.87 8.17 13.33
N ASP A 177 -12.91 8.73 12.72
CA ASP A 177 -14.27 8.21 12.86
C ASP A 177 -14.48 6.92 12.04
N PRO A 178 -14.87 5.79 12.66
CA PRO A 178 -15.11 4.53 11.96
C PRO A 178 -16.12 4.61 10.80
N GLY A 179 -17.15 5.47 10.90
CA GLY A 179 -18.17 5.62 9.87
C GLY A 179 -17.63 6.34 8.61
N GLU A 180 -16.82 7.37 8.81
CA GLU A 180 -16.08 8.04 7.73
C GLU A 180 -15.10 7.07 7.05
N ILE A 181 -14.36 6.26 7.85
CA ILE A 181 -13.44 5.24 7.33
C ILE A 181 -14.21 4.25 6.42
N VAL A 182 -15.35 3.72 6.88
CA VAL A 182 -16.18 2.80 6.07
C VAL A 182 -16.61 3.45 4.77
N THR A 183 -17.12 4.69 4.82
CA THR A 183 -17.63 5.39 3.63
C THR A 183 -16.54 5.60 2.59
N THR A 184 -15.35 6.03 3.03
CA THR A 184 -14.21 6.26 2.16
C THR A 184 -13.64 4.96 1.60
N ARG A 185 -13.52 3.89 2.41
CA ARG A 185 -13.04 2.58 1.94
C ARG A 185 -13.97 1.89 0.95
N ILE A 186 -15.28 2.06 1.08
CA ILE A 186 -16.25 1.58 0.06
C ILE A 186 -15.97 2.23 -1.30
N ARG A 187 -15.70 3.55 -1.31
CA ARG A 187 -15.35 4.28 -2.52
C ARG A 187 -14.00 3.83 -3.08
N GLN A 188 -13.00 3.66 -2.23
CA GLN A 188 -11.70 3.15 -2.63
C GLN A 188 -11.82 1.78 -3.31
N ARG A 189 -12.60 0.85 -2.75
CA ARG A 189 -12.81 -0.47 -3.36
C ARG A 189 -13.47 -0.38 -4.74
N ALA A 190 -14.45 0.51 -4.92
CA ALA A 190 -15.05 0.75 -6.24
C ALA A 190 -14.03 1.32 -7.26
N ILE A 191 -13.12 2.19 -6.83
CA ILE A 191 -12.05 2.72 -7.67
C ILE A 191 -11.03 1.62 -7.99
N GLN A 192 -10.61 0.82 -7.01
CA GLN A 192 -9.69 -0.31 -7.20
C GLN A 192 -10.21 -1.30 -8.25
N ASP A 193 -11.47 -1.70 -8.14
CA ASP A 193 -12.09 -2.63 -9.10
C ASP A 193 -12.12 -2.07 -10.53
N LEU A 194 -12.36 -0.76 -10.68
CA LEU A 194 -12.30 -0.09 -12.00
C LEU A 194 -10.87 -0.01 -12.52
N LEU A 195 -9.89 0.32 -11.66
CA LEU A 195 -8.47 0.37 -12.02
C LEU A 195 -7.93 -0.99 -12.47
N THR A 196 -8.43 -2.09 -11.88
CA THR A 196 -8.12 -3.45 -12.31
C THR A 196 -8.84 -3.84 -13.60
N GLY A 197 -10.12 -3.50 -13.71
CA GLY A 197 -10.99 -3.96 -14.80
C GLY A 197 -10.82 -3.21 -16.13
N MET A 198 -10.65 -1.89 -16.09
CA MET A 198 -10.63 -1.05 -17.28
C MET A 198 -9.44 -1.30 -18.22
N PRO A 199 -8.20 -1.49 -17.73
CA PRO A 199 -7.08 -1.84 -18.60
C PRO A 199 -7.31 -3.14 -19.37
N ARG A 200 -7.93 -4.14 -18.72
CA ARG A 200 -8.26 -5.43 -19.36
C ARG A 200 -9.27 -5.27 -20.51
N ALA A 201 -10.19 -4.31 -20.40
CA ALA A 201 -11.12 -3.96 -21.45
C ALA A 201 -10.51 -3.12 -22.58
N GLY A 202 -9.22 -2.76 -22.50
CA GLY A 202 -8.50 -1.94 -23.47
C GLY A 202 -8.61 -0.43 -23.24
N LEU A 203 -9.06 0.01 -22.07
CA LEU A 203 -9.30 1.42 -21.72
C LEU A 203 -8.12 2.02 -20.93
N LEU A 204 -6.96 2.15 -21.58
CA LEU A 204 -5.72 2.64 -20.94
C LEU A 204 -5.81 4.13 -20.57
N LEU A 205 -6.37 4.93 -21.47
CA LEU A 205 -6.55 6.37 -21.25
C LEU A 205 -7.49 6.65 -20.07
N GLU A 206 -8.66 6.00 -20.05
CA GLU A 206 -9.64 6.16 -18.99
C GLU A 206 -9.08 5.69 -17.65
N THR A 207 -8.33 4.59 -17.60
CA THR A 207 -7.64 4.16 -16.38
C THR A 207 -6.68 5.24 -15.88
N THR A 208 -5.90 5.85 -16.78
CA THR A 208 -4.99 6.94 -16.42
C THR A 208 -5.75 8.17 -15.90
N GLN A 209 -6.91 8.50 -16.48
CA GLN A 209 -7.79 9.55 -15.97
C GLN A 209 -8.32 9.26 -14.56
N LEU A 210 -8.58 7.98 -14.24
CA LEU A 210 -9.03 7.58 -12.91
C LEU A 210 -7.91 7.72 -11.87
N VAL A 211 -6.69 7.27 -12.18
CA VAL A 211 -5.51 7.49 -11.33
C VAL A 211 -5.31 8.99 -11.07
N GLU A 212 -5.36 9.79 -12.12
CA GLU A 212 -5.25 11.24 -12.03
C GLU A 212 -6.41 11.92 -11.27
N THR A 213 -7.59 11.30 -11.27
CA THR A 213 -8.75 11.76 -10.51
C THR A 213 -8.60 11.43 -9.04
N ALA A 214 -8.11 10.23 -8.69
CA ALA A 214 -7.76 9.87 -7.31
C ALA A 214 -6.75 10.87 -6.72
N ARG A 215 -5.70 11.23 -7.47
CA ARG A 215 -4.75 12.28 -7.03
C ARG A 215 -5.41 13.64 -6.79
N ALA A 216 -6.38 13.99 -7.64
CA ALA A 216 -7.10 15.26 -7.52
C ALA A 216 -8.05 15.26 -6.31
N MET A 217 -8.67 14.13 -5.98
CA MET A 217 -9.54 13.99 -4.81
C MET A 217 -8.79 14.29 -3.52
N GLU A 218 -7.59 13.72 -3.33
CA GLU A 218 -6.78 13.96 -2.13
C GLU A 218 -6.37 15.43 -2.00
N ARG A 219 -5.99 16.07 -3.12
CA ARG A 219 -5.60 17.49 -3.12
C ARG A 219 -6.75 18.44 -2.84
N ARG A 220 -7.96 18.12 -3.30
CA ARG A 220 -9.15 18.97 -3.16
C ARG A 220 -9.82 18.80 -1.80
N HIS A 221 -9.67 17.64 -1.18
CA HIS A 221 -10.33 17.28 0.08
C HIS A 221 -9.31 16.82 1.12
N PRO A 222 -8.46 17.72 1.65
CA PRO A 222 -7.52 17.37 2.71
C PRO A 222 -8.28 17.07 4.01
N VAL A 223 -7.98 15.94 4.65
CA VAL A 223 -8.65 15.47 5.88
C VAL A 223 -7.72 15.66 7.08
N GLY A 224 -7.42 16.93 7.40
CA GLY A 224 -6.67 17.32 8.60
C GLY A 224 -5.28 16.68 8.80
N PRO A 225 -4.61 16.94 9.93
CA PRO A 225 -3.40 16.24 10.31
C PRO A 225 -3.71 14.77 10.62
N GLY A 226 -2.86 13.86 10.15
CA GLY A 226 -2.98 12.43 10.46
C GLY A 226 -3.73 11.59 9.43
N ALA A 227 -4.31 12.18 8.38
CA ALA A 227 -4.83 11.42 7.24
C ALA A 227 -3.74 10.59 6.55
N VAL A 228 -4.14 9.43 6.03
CA VAL A 228 -3.28 8.53 5.26
C VAL A 228 -3.65 8.64 3.79
N THR A 229 -2.64 8.86 2.95
CA THR A 229 -2.78 8.83 1.48
C THR A 229 -3.15 7.43 1.03
N GLU A 230 -4.09 7.37 0.08
CA GLU A 230 -4.55 6.11 -0.53
C GLU A 230 -4.24 6.11 -2.03
N PHE A 231 -3.80 7.25 -2.55
CA PHE A 231 -3.27 7.36 -3.90
C PHE A 231 -2.11 6.41 -4.15
N ASP A 232 -1.27 6.09 -3.15
CA ASP A 232 -0.14 5.19 -3.37
C ASP A 232 -0.58 3.79 -3.82
N GLU A 233 -1.60 3.26 -3.16
CA GLU A 233 -2.15 1.94 -3.45
C GLU A 233 -3.00 1.96 -4.74
N LEU A 234 -3.80 3.00 -4.93
CA LEU A 234 -4.57 3.16 -6.17
C LEU A 234 -3.67 3.36 -7.38
N PHE A 235 -2.60 4.14 -7.25
CA PHE A 235 -1.59 4.30 -8.29
C PHE A 235 -0.92 2.96 -8.58
N ARG A 236 -0.52 2.19 -7.54
CA ARG A 236 0.06 0.87 -7.72
C ARG A 236 -0.86 -0.02 -8.55
N ILE A 237 -2.12 -0.21 -8.12
CA ILE A 237 -3.11 -1.05 -8.82
C ILE A 237 -3.30 -0.60 -10.26
N GLY A 238 -3.58 0.70 -10.49
CA GLY A 238 -3.80 1.24 -11.83
C GLY A 238 -2.58 1.09 -12.73
N TYR A 239 -1.39 1.39 -12.22
CA TYR A 239 -0.14 1.26 -12.96
C TYR A 239 0.19 -0.20 -13.30
N THR A 240 0.08 -1.11 -12.33
CA THR A 240 0.35 -2.53 -12.57
C THR A 240 -0.62 -3.11 -13.58
N SER A 241 -1.91 -2.79 -13.48
CA SER A 241 -2.92 -3.27 -14.43
C SER A 241 -2.75 -2.69 -15.84
N LEU A 242 -2.25 -1.44 -15.97
CA LEU A 242 -1.86 -0.86 -17.26
C LEU A 242 -0.68 -1.61 -17.89
N VAL A 243 0.38 -1.84 -17.11
CA VAL A 243 1.56 -2.59 -17.57
C VAL A 243 1.18 -4.01 -17.97
N GLU A 244 0.37 -4.70 -17.16
CA GLU A 244 -0.14 -6.04 -17.50
C GLU A 244 -0.94 -6.06 -18.80
N ALA A 245 -1.78 -5.07 -19.04
CA ALA A 245 -2.56 -4.97 -20.27
C ALA A 245 -1.66 -4.79 -21.51
N ILE A 246 -0.60 -3.98 -21.41
CA ILE A 246 0.39 -3.78 -22.48
C ILE A 246 1.21 -5.05 -22.71
N VAL A 247 1.76 -5.65 -21.64
CA VAL A 247 2.56 -6.90 -21.72
C VAL A 247 1.73 -8.04 -22.30
N ARG A 248 0.44 -8.14 -21.95
CA ARG A 248 -0.44 -9.15 -22.53
C ARG A 248 -0.70 -8.89 -24.02
N SER A 249 -0.90 -7.62 -24.38
CA SER A 249 -1.15 -7.22 -25.77
C SER A 249 0.06 -7.45 -26.67
N SER A 250 1.28 -7.32 -26.14
CA SER A 250 2.51 -7.50 -26.91
C SER A 250 2.70 -8.89 -27.50
N HIS A 251 2.04 -9.92 -26.93
CA HIS A 251 2.03 -11.26 -27.51
C HIS A 251 1.29 -11.35 -28.86
N THR A 252 0.50 -10.33 -29.21
CA THR A 252 -0.29 -10.28 -30.45
C THR A 252 0.27 -9.32 -31.49
N TRP A 253 1.43 -8.70 -31.22
CA TRP A 253 2.04 -7.75 -32.14
C TRP A 253 2.87 -8.48 -33.21
N ASP A 254 2.66 -8.11 -34.47
CA ASP A 254 3.45 -8.59 -35.61
C ASP A 254 4.77 -7.78 -35.69
N ASP A 255 5.69 -8.02 -34.75
CA ASP A 255 7.05 -7.45 -34.73
C ASP A 255 8.07 -8.60 -34.74
N GLU A 256 8.38 -9.12 -35.94
CA GLU A 256 9.28 -10.27 -36.12
C GLU A 256 10.76 -9.91 -35.84
N ASP A 257 11.13 -8.64 -35.95
CA ASP A 257 12.54 -8.20 -35.90
C ASP A 257 12.98 -7.78 -34.49
N ALA A 258 12.11 -7.20 -33.66
CA ALA A 258 12.47 -6.73 -32.32
C ALA A 258 11.29 -6.66 -31.31
N PRO A 259 10.59 -7.78 -31.01
CA PRO A 259 9.37 -7.78 -30.19
C PRO A 259 9.61 -7.26 -28.76
N SER A 260 10.82 -7.45 -28.21
CA SER A 260 11.23 -6.92 -26.91
C SER A 260 11.42 -5.40 -26.90
N ASP A 261 11.84 -4.80 -28.01
CA ASP A 261 12.17 -3.37 -28.08
C ASP A 261 10.89 -2.52 -28.11
N SER A 262 9.90 -2.92 -28.91
CA SER A 262 8.58 -2.26 -28.98
C SER A 262 7.84 -2.31 -27.64
N LEU A 263 7.93 -3.44 -26.92
CA LEU A 263 7.37 -3.57 -25.57
C LEU A 263 8.11 -2.64 -24.59
N VAL A 264 9.44 -2.63 -24.58
CA VAL A 264 10.22 -1.77 -23.71
C VAL A 264 9.91 -0.29 -23.98
N ALA A 265 9.82 0.13 -25.24
CA ALA A 265 9.48 1.50 -25.61
C ALA A 265 8.08 1.91 -25.10
N SER A 266 7.08 1.07 -25.30
CA SER A 266 5.71 1.30 -24.79
C SER A 266 5.68 1.43 -23.26
N LEU A 267 6.44 0.57 -22.57
CA LEU A 267 6.56 0.61 -21.10
C LEU A 267 7.33 1.83 -20.62
N GLU A 268 8.37 2.27 -21.32
CA GLU A 268 9.09 3.50 -21.00
C GLU A 268 8.16 4.72 -21.10
N GLU A 269 7.35 4.82 -22.15
CA GLU A 269 6.44 5.96 -22.36
C GLU A 269 5.34 6.07 -21.29
N ILE A 270 4.66 4.95 -20.98
CA ILE A 270 3.64 4.94 -19.91
C ILE A 270 4.26 5.18 -18.54
N THR A 271 5.44 4.59 -18.28
CA THR A 271 6.17 4.78 -17.03
C THR A 271 6.60 6.22 -16.87
N GLU A 272 7.18 6.85 -17.89
CA GLU A 272 7.59 8.25 -17.81
C GLU A 272 6.39 9.16 -17.53
N SER A 273 5.27 8.94 -18.23
CA SER A 273 4.05 9.72 -18.06
C SER A 273 3.51 9.62 -16.63
N LEU A 274 3.35 8.41 -16.10
CA LEU A 274 2.80 8.20 -14.76
C LEU A 274 3.80 8.49 -13.64
N LEU A 275 5.11 8.31 -13.89
CA LEU A 275 6.16 8.62 -12.92
C LEU A 275 6.19 10.12 -12.60
N ARG A 276 5.90 11.00 -13.57
CA ARG A 276 5.73 12.43 -13.30
C ARG A 276 4.66 12.67 -12.23
N SER A 277 3.56 11.93 -12.30
CA SER A 277 2.48 12.06 -11.34
C SER A 277 2.78 11.44 -9.99
N TRP A 278 3.46 10.29 -9.97
CA TRP A 278 4.01 9.66 -8.78
C TRP A 278 4.97 10.59 -8.03
N LEU A 279 5.96 11.16 -8.72
CA LEU A 279 6.95 12.06 -8.12
C LEU A 279 6.32 13.35 -7.59
N ALA A 280 5.33 13.89 -8.31
CA ALA A 280 4.58 15.06 -7.83
C ALA A 280 3.75 14.77 -6.58
N HIS A 281 3.25 13.54 -6.40
CA HIS A 281 2.60 13.11 -5.18
C HIS A 281 3.60 12.82 -4.05
N SER A 282 4.68 12.08 -4.34
CA SER A 282 5.71 11.73 -3.36
C SER A 282 6.31 12.98 -2.68
N ARG A 283 6.52 14.08 -3.42
CA ARG A 283 7.00 15.35 -2.84
C ARG A 283 6.06 15.97 -1.81
N THR A 284 4.76 15.69 -1.88
CA THR A 284 3.77 16.17 -0.91
C THR A 284 3.63 15.23 0.28
N LEU A 285 4.15 14.00 0.16
CA LEU A 285 4.15 13.01 1.23
C LEU A 285 5.41 13.10 2.07
N ARG A 286 5.21 12.73 3.33
CA ARG A 286 6.28 12.51 4.27
C ARG A 286 6.42 11.01 4.52
N LEU A 287 7.60 10.46 4.23
CA LEU A 287 7.82 9.01 4.33
C LEU A 287 8.40 8.61 5.69
N SER A 288 9.04 9.55 6.40
CA SER A 288 9.56 9.29 7.73
C SER A 288 9.48 10.53 8.61
N VAL A 289 9.34 10.31 9.92
CA VAL A 289 9.43 11.36 10.93
C VAL A 289 10.83 11.98 11.03
N LEU A 290 11.86 11.35 10.46
CA LEU A 290 13.19 11.94 10.40
C LEU A 290 13.35 13.01 9.31
N GLU A 291 12.39 13.13 8.38
CA GLU A 291 12.43 14.18 7.34
C GLU A 291 12.13 15.60 7.89
N LYS A 292 11.66 15.72 9.14
CA LYS A 292 11.48 17.03 9.82
C LYS A 292 12.86 17.55 10.20
N VAL A 293 13.69 16.67 10.76
CA VAL A 293 15.04 16.97 11.24
C VAL A 293 16.11 16.75 10.17
N GLU A 294 15.76 16.87 8.89
CA GLU A 294 16.77 16.96 7.82
C GLU A 294 17.55 18.28 7.90
N ASP A 295 16.88 19.36 8.29
CA ASP A 295 17.51 20.66 8.49
C ASP A 295 18.55 20.63 9.62
N THR A 296 19.63 21.38 9.46
CA THR A 296 20.77 21.38 10.39
C THR A 296 20.39 21.96 11.75
N GLU A 297 19.54 22.98 11.80
CA GLU A 297 19.13 23.64 13.05
C GLU A 297 18.26 22.69 13.89
N GLN A 298 17.22 22.11 13.27
CA GLN A 298 16.33 21.17 13.96
C GLN A 298 17.07 19.89 14.38
N TRP A 299 18.00 19.41 13.56
CA TRP A 299 18.85 18.28 13.91
C TRP A 299 19.72 18.59 15.14
N ASN A 300 20.38 19.75 15.16
CA ASN A 300 21.22 20.13 16.29
C ASN A 300 20.39 20.27 17.59
N ALA A 301 19.20 20.89 17.51
CA ALA A 301 18.29 20.97 18.66
C ALA A 301 17.89 19.57 19.18
N THR A 302 17.61 18.63 18.28
CA THR A 302 17.29 17.24 18.64
C THR A 302 18.49 16.54 19.31
N VAL A 303 19.70 16.73 18.78
CA VAL A 303 20.93 16.18 19.37
C VAL A 303 21.18 16.76 20.76
N GLU A 304 21.07 18.08 20.92
CA GLU A 304 21.27 18.77 22.20
C GLU A 304 20.26 18.29 23.26
N PHE A 305 18.99 18.14 22.88
CA PHE A 305 17.96 17.59 23.76
C PHE A 305 18.30 16.17 24.22
N ILE A 306 18.65 15.28 23.29
CA ILE A 306 19.03 13.90 23.61
C ILE A 306 20.26 13.88 24.52
N GLN A 307 21.28 14.70 24.24
CA GLN A 307 22.49 14.74 25.06
C GLN A 307 22.23 15.27 26.48
N ARG A 308 21.32 16.23 26.63
CA ARG A 308 21.02 16.88 27.91
C ARG A 308 20.10 16.08 28.82
N TYR A 309 19.11 15.40 28.24
CA TYR A 309 18.02 14.73 28.97
C TYR A 309 17.93 13.22 28.73
N GLY A 310 18.60 12.71 27.70
CA GLY A 310 18.43 11.33 27.25
C GLY A 310 18.90 10.26 28.23
N ALA A 311 19.88 10.57 29.10
CA ALA A 311 20.39 9.62 30.09
C ALA A 311 19.31 9.15 31.08
N ASP A 312 18.40 10.07 31.48
CA ASP A 312 17.34 9.78 32.45
C ASP A 312 16.09 9.18 31.79
N ILE A 313 15.83 9.56 30.52
CA ILE A 313 14.60 9.24 29.81
C ILE A 313 14.76 7.96 28.98
N PHE A 314 15.75 7.90 28.09
CA PHE A 314 15.86 6.89 27.04
C PHE A 314 16.49 5.58 27.53
N THR A 315 15.89 5.02 28.58
CA THR A 315 16.23 3.68 29.08
C THR A 315 15.54 2.61 28.24
N GLN A 316 16.07 1.38 28.26
CA GLN A 316 15.43 0.24 27.57
C GLN A 316 14.00 -0.02 28.07
N ARG A 317 13.72 0.22 29.37
CA ARG A 317 12.37 0.11 29.94
C ARG A 317 11.43 1.17 29.35
N PHE A 318 11.89 2.42 29.25
CA PHE A 318 11.12 3.52 28.69
C PHE A 318 10.85 3.33 27.19
N LEU A 319 11.87 2.91 26.44
CA LEU A 319 11.79 2.68 25.00
C LEU A 319 11.11 1.35 24.61
N ASN A 320 10.44 0.69 25.55
CA ASN A 320 9.57 -0.43 25.22
C ASN A 320 8.43 0.03 24.28
N LEU A 321 8.20 -0.71 23.19
CA LEU A 321 7.22 -0.35 22.16
C LEU A 321 5.82 -0.03 22.72
N GLY A 322 5.31 -0.81 23.67
CA GLY A 322 4.00 -0.58 24.27
C GLY A 322 3.93 0.73 25.04
N ASN A 323 5.01 1.05 25.77
CA ASN A 323 5.14 2.29 26.52
C ASN A 323 5.15 3.51 25.59
N ILE A 324 5.98 3.48 24.54
CA ILE A 324 6.06 4.60 23.58
C ILE A 324 4.71 4.82 22.89
N ARG A 325 4.04 3.75 22.43
CA ARG A 325 2.73 3.85 21.76
C ARG A 325 1.62 4.36 22.67
N ALA A 326 1.69 4.10 23.98
CA ALA A 326 0.76 4.64 24.95
C ALA A 326 0.97 6.14 25.13
N ILE A 327 2.22 6.58 25.30
CA ILE A 327 2.61 7.99 25.44
C ILE A 327 2.18 8.80 24.21
N LEU A 328 2.56 8.36 23.00
CA LEU A 328 2.23 9.07 21.76
C LEU A 328 0.72 9.19 21.52
N HIS A 329 -0.06 8.21 21.96
CA HIS A 329 -1.51 8.24 21.76
C HIS A 329 -2.24 9.14 22.76
N GLN A 330 -1.78 9.23 24.00
CA GLN A 330 -2.39 10.15 24.96
C GLN A 330 -1.93 11.60 24.77
N GLY A 331 -0.79 11.81 24.11
CA GLY A 331 -0.12 13.10 24.01
C GLY A 331 1.11 13.14 24.91
N VAL A 332 2.24 13.61 24.35
CA VAL A 332 3.47 13.76 25.14
C VAL A 332 3.32 14.89 26.16
N ASP A 333 2.67 15.99 25.78
CA ASP A 333 2.19 17.04 26.68
C ASP A 333 1.43 16.50 27.91
N VAL A 334 0.40 15.67 27.69
CA VAL A 334 -0.41 15.07 28.77
C VAL A 334 0.46 14.18 29.66
N TRP A 335 1.39 13.43 29.07
CA TRP A 335 2.33 12.61 29.83
C TRP A 335 3.25 13.44 30.71
N LEU A 336 3.80 14.56 30.19
CA LEU A 336 4.66 15.48 30.94
C LEU A 336 3.89 16.11 32.12
N GLU A 337 2.63 16.53 31.91
CA GLU A 337 1.78 17.06 32.98
C GLU A 337 1.53 16.05 34.09
N GLN A 338 1.22 14.79 33.72
CA GLN A 338 0.99 13.71 34.69
C GLN A 338 2.26 13.39 35.49
N LEU A 339 3.43 13.43 34.85
CA LEU A 339 4.70 13.23 35.54
C LEU A 339 4.99 14.36 36.53
N ALA A 340 4.82 15.62 36.11
CA ALA A 340 5.04 16.79 36.96
C ALA A 340 4.10 16.80 38.18
N ALA A 341 2.88 16.28 38.04
CA ALA A 341 1.91 16.16 39.12
C ALA A 341 2.17 14.98 40.08
N SER A 342 3.08 14.06 39.75
CA SER A 342 3.30 12.83 40.52
C SER A 342 4.35 13.01 41.62
N GLU A 343 3.95 12.85 42.89
CA GLU A 343 4.84 13.05 44.06
C GLU A 343 5.84 11.89 44.30
N ASN A 344 5.71 10.76 43.60
CA ASN A 344 6.35 9.48 43.94
C ASN A 344 7.32 8.92 42.89
N GLN A 345 7.62 9.66 41.81
CA GLN A 345 8.52 9.18 40.75
C GLN A 345 9.88 9.90 40.77
N THR A 346 10.92 9.18 40.33
CA THR A 346 12.29 9.69 40.17
C THR A 346 12.27 11.03 39.44
N THR A 347 12.79 12.10 40.06
CA THR A 347 12.90 13.42 39.45
C THR A 347 13.73 13.33 38.18
N LEU A 348 13.06 13.42 37.02
CA LEU A 348 13.71 13.53 35.73
C LEU A 348 14.22 14.95 35.57
N LYS A 349 15.48 15.11 35.14
CA LYS A 349 16.06 16.42 34.88
C LYS A 349 15.22 17.28 33.91
N LEU A 350 14.54 16.64 32.97
CA LEU A 350 13.63 17.32 32.04
C LEU A 350 12.46 18.01 32.77
N ILE A 351 11.92 17.39 33.81
CA ILE A 351 10.79 17.93 34.58
C ILE A 351 11.28 19.08 35.47
N ASP A 352 12.47 18.94 36.07
CA ASP A 352 13.07 20.00 36.91
C ASP A 352 13.41 21.26 36.11
N GLU A 353 13.77 21.13 34.83
CA GLU A 353 14.11 22.24 33.94
C GLU A 353 12.94 22.67 33.02
N LEU A 354 11.75 22.09 33.20
CA LEU A 354 10.58 22.44 32.39
C LEU A 354 10.14 23.88 32.71
N ASP A 355 9.92 24.66 31.68
CA ASP A 355 9.58 26.11 31.71
C ASP A 355 10.67 27.06 32.27
N ASP A 356 11.78 26.52 32.80
CA ASP A 356 12.97 27.29 33.21
C ASP A 356 14.14 27.17 32.22
N GLY A 357 14.31 26.01 31.58
CA GLY A 357 15.38 25.69 30.64
C GLY A 357 14.92 25.26 29.25
N ILE A 358 13.73 24.68 29.15
CA ILE A 358 13.05 24.32 27.89
C ILE A 358 11.55 24.56 28.05
N SER A 359 10.90 25.13 27.03
CA SER A 359 9.44 25.31 27.09
C SER A 359 8.72 23.97 27.01
N SER A 360 7.57 23.85 27.67
CA SER A 360 6.73 22.64 27.54
C SER A 360 6.41 22.26 26.10
N GLY A 361 6.14 23.26 25.23
CA GLY A 361 5.88 23.03 23.80
C GLY A 361 7.10 22.52 23.02
N ASP A 362 8.29 23.00 23.31
CA ASP A 362 9.52 22.53 22.65
C ASP A 362 9.88 21.11 23.11
N ALA A 363 9.70 20.82 24.41
CA ALA A 363 9.91 19.49 24.97
C ALA A 363 8.92 18.47 24.35
N ASP A 364 7.65 18.83 24.23
CA ASP A 364 6.62 18.04 23.56
C ASP A 364 6.98 17.74 22.10
N ALA A 365 7.34 18.78 21.33
CA ALA A 365 7.68 18.63 19.93
C ALA A 365 8.91 17.74 19.69
N LEU A 366 9.99 17.95 20.46
CA LEU A 366 11.23 17.18 20.34
C LEU A 366 11.05 15.73 20.77
N LEU A 367 10.40 15.50 21.91
CA LEU A 367 10.18 14.15 22.42
C LEU A 367 9.22 13.37 21.52
N THR A 368 8.19 14.02 20.97
CA THR A 368 7.30 13.42 19.96
C THR A 368 8.09 12.95 18.74
N ILE A 369 8.95 13.79 18.16
CA ILE A 369 9.77 13.41 16.99
C ILE A 369 10.69 12.23 17.30
N ILE A 370 11.34 12.22 18.48
CA ILE A 370 12.24 11.13 18.87
C ILE A 370 11.47 9.82 19.04
N LEU A 371 10.36 9.85 19.78
CA LEU A 371 9.55 8.67 20.05
C LEU A 371 8.91 8.10 18.76
N GLU A 372 8.35 8.96 17.91
CA GLU A 372 7.85 8.57 16.60
C GLU A 372 8.96 7.92 15.74
N SER A 373 10.18 8.50 15.74
CA SER A 373 11.32 7.96 14.98
C SER A 373 11.73 6.55 15.44
N ILE A 374 11.65 6.27 16.75
CA ILE A 374 11.94 4.94 17.30
C ILE A 374 10.82 3.95 16.99
N VAL A 375 9.55 4.36 17.08
CA VAL A 375 8.42 3.49 16.72
C VAL A 375 8.45 3.11 15.25
N GLU A 376 8.73 4.07 14.36
CA GLU A 376 8.86 3.81 12.91
C GLU A 376 10.00 2.84 12.58
N ASN A 377 11.06 2.80 13.38
CA ASN A 377 12.30 2.06 13.11
C ASN A 377 12.65 1.09 14.26
N TYR A 378 11.64 0.44 14.84
CA TYR A 378 11.83 -0.38 16.04
C TYR A 378 12.70 -1.62 15.77
N GLY A 379 12.69 -2.15 14.55
CA GLY A 379 13.59 -3.25 14.15
C GLY A 379 15.06 -2.84 14.23
N GLU A 380 15.38 -1.64 13.78
CA GLU A 380 16.73 -1.06 13.78
C GLU A 380 17.14 -0.62 15.18
N TYR A 381 16.17 -0.19 16.00
CA TYR A 381 16.40 0.04 17.42
C TYR A 381 16.77 -1.26 18.15
N ARG A 382 16.15 -2.41 17.80
CA ARG A 382 16.55 -3.71 18.34
C ARG A 382 17.96 -4.12 17.92
N ASP A 383 18.33 -3.86 16.66
CA ASP A 383 19.72 -4.02 16.19
C ASP A 383 20.68 -3.17 17.03
N TYR A 384 20.42 -1.87 17.13
CA TYR A 384 21.20 -0.94 17.94
C TYR A 384 21.40 -1.41 19.39
N ASN A 385 20.33 -1.88 20.03
CA ASN A 385 20.37 -2.42 21.39
C ASN A 385 21.18 -3.72 21.54
N SER A 386 21.29 -4.52 20.49
CA SER A 386 21.92 -5.83 20.56
C SER A 386 23.36 -5.86 20.05
N THR A 387 23.73 -4.94 19.15
CA THR A 387 25.02 -4.95 18.46
C THR A 387 25.98 -3.83 18.90
N THR A 388 25.51 -2.89 19.72
CA THR A 388 26.30 -1.71 20.12
C THR A 388 26.27 -1.49 21.63
N THR A 389 27.41 -1.13 22.22
CA THR A 389 27.50 -0.78 23.66
C THR A 389 27.03 0.64 23.94
N GLN A 390 26.92 1.47 22.91
CA GLN A 390 26.39 2.83 22.98
C GLN A 390 24.91 2.83 23.38
N SER A 391 24.18 1.75 23.11
CA SER A 391 22.76 1.60 23.45
C SER A 391 22.44 1.59 24.93
N ASP A 392 23.43 1.31 25.79
CA ASP A 392 23.30 1.40 27.25
C ASP A 392 23.19 2.85 27.74
N ARG A 393 23.49 3.83 26.87
CA ARG A 393 23.56 5.27 27.17
C ARG A 393 22.47 6.02 26.42
N GLY A 394 21.39 6.38 27.10
CA GLY A 394 20.26 7.08 26.50
C GLY A 394 20.63 8.43 25.85
N GLU A 395 21.65 9.11 26.35
CA GLU A 395 22.21 10.34 25.78
C GLU A 395 22.94 10.13 24.44
N MET A 396 23.21 8.88 24.05
CA MET A 396 23.82 8.51 22.77
C MET A 396 22.79 8.13 21.69
N LEU A 397 21.48 8.18 21.99
CA LEU A 397 20.42 7.77 21.06
C LEU A 397 20.46 8.54 19.73
N TYR A 398 20.94 9.78 19.73
CA TYR A 398 21.09 10.59 18.51
C TYR A 398 22.01 9.91 17.47
N SER A 399 22.95 9.06 17.91
CA SER A 399 23.81 8.32 16.99
C SER A 399 23.01 7.33 16.14
N LEU A 400 22.03 6.62 16.73
CA LEU A 400 21.08 5.79 16.00
C LEU A 400 20.26 6.64 15.02
N LEU A 401 19.71 7.76 15.48
CA LEU A 401 18.90 8.64 14.63
C LEU A 401 19.69 9.16 13.41
N ASP A 402 21.01 9.39 13.53
CA ASP A 402 21.85 9.82 12.39
C ASP A 402 21.95 8.72 11.31
N PHE A 403 22.06 7.44 11.70
CA PHE A 403 21.98 6.32 10.76
C PHE A 403 20.60 6.20 10.11
N LEU A 404 19.53 6.39 10.90
CA LEU A 404 18.17 6.34 10.39
C LEU A 404 17.86 7.50 9.43
N ARG A 405 18.44 8.69 9.63
CA ARG A 405 18.37 9.82 8.68
C ARG A 405 19.02 9.48 7.34
N LEU A 406 20.19 8.84 7.36
CA LEU A 406 20.83 8.36 6.14
C LEU A 406 19.94 7.34 5.42
N ARG A 407 19.39 6.38 6.15
CA ARG A 407 18.46 5.39 5.60
C ARG A 407 17.20 6.04 5.02
N SER A 408 16.59 6.99 5.73
CA SER A 408 15.38 7.68 5.27
C SER A 408 15.59 8.36 3.92
N ARG A 409 16.75 9.02 3.72
CA ARG A 409 17.12 9.59 2.41
C ARG A 409 17.29 8.54 1.33
N TYR A 410 17.87 7.38 1.65
CA TYR A 410 17.95 6.25 0.72
C TYR A 410 16.56 5.69 0.38
N ASP A 411 15.72 5.46 1.37
CA ASP A 411 14.36 4.94 1.19
C ASP A 411 13.47 5.89 0.40
N ARG A 412 13.68 7.21 0.49
CA ARG A 412 13.03 8.20 -0.38
C ARG A 412 13.38 8.01 -1.87
N VAL A 413 14.63 7.68 -2.18
CA VAL A 413 15.03 7.34 -3.56
C VAL A 413 14.40 6.02 -3.99
N SER A 414 14.45 4.99 -3.14
CA SER A 414 13.79 3.70 -3.38
C SER A 414 12.30 3.87 -3.65
N TRP A 415 11.62 4.73 -2.88
CA TRP A 415 10.20 5.04 -3.03
C TRP A 415 9.89 5.64 -4.41
N ASN A 416 10.71 6.57 -4.87
CA ASN A 416 10.57 7.19 -6.19
C ASN A 416 10.75 6.18 -7.34
N LEU A 417 11.48 5.08 -7.10
CA LEU A 417 11.75 4.04 -8.08
C LEU A 417 10.72 2.90 -8.10
N ARG A 418 9.75 2.86 -7.17
CA ARG A 418 8.74 1.78 -7.07
C ARG A 418 8.05 1.46 -8.40
N PRO A 419 7.57 2.43 -9.21
CA PRO A 419 6.94 2.11 -10.49
C PRO A 419 7.86 1.36 -11.46
N VAL A 420 9.15 1.69 -11.47
CA VAL A 420 10.15 1.02 -12.32
C VAL A 420 10.37 -0.43 -11.86
N VAL A 421 10.38 -0.66 -10.54
CA VAL A 421 10.51 -2.01 -9.96
C VAL A 421 9.27 -2.85 -10.26
N TRP A 422 8.07 -2.30 -10.10
CA TRP A 422 6.82 -3.02 -10.41
C TRP A 422 6.72 -3.43 -11.88
N ALA A 423 7.12 -2.56 -12.82
CA ALA A 423 7.15 -2.93 -14.23
C ALA A 423 8.10 -4.11 -14.51
N HIS A 424 9.26 -4.13 -13.86
CA HIS A 424 10.18 -5.25 -13.95
C HIS A 424 9.58 -6.54 -13.37
N GLU A 425 8.97 -6.47 -12.20
CA GLU A 425 8.30 -7.62 -11.58
C GLU A 425 7.27 -8.24 -12.55
N LEU A 426 6.45 -7.40 -13.19
CA LEU A 426 5.45 -7.85 -14.16
C LEU A 426 6.08 -8.45 -15.43
N LEU A 427 7.16 -7.86 -15.95
CA LEU A 427 7.88 -8.42 -17.09
C LEU A 427 8.39 -9.83 -16.79
N VAL A 428 9.01 -10.01 -15.61
CA VAL A 428 9.56 -11.31 -15.22
C VAL A 428 8.45 -12.33 -14.95
N ARG A 429 7.37 -11.95 -14.26
CA ARG A 429 6.21 -12.84 -14.01
C ARG A 429 5.53 -13.32 -15.29
N ASN A 430 5.50 -12.49 -16.34
CA ASN A 430 4.94 -12.84 -17.65
C ASN A 430 5.95 -13.49 -18.61
N GLY A 431 7.15 -13.87 -18.14
CA GLY A 431 8.15 -14.56 -18.96
C GLY A 431 8.90 -13.68 -19.96
N GLN A 432 8.75 -12.35 -19.91
CA GLN A 432 9.40 -11.37 -20.78
C GLN A 432 10.86 -11.13 -20.37
N ASN A 433 11.68 -12.20 -20.42
CA ASN A 433 13.03 -12.24 -19.86
C ASN A 433 14.03 -11.28 -20.53
N GLU A 434 13.90 -11.00 -21.82
CA GLU A 434 14.76 -10.07 -22.52
C GLU A 434 14.44 -8.62 -22.18
N ALA A 435 13.18 -8.22 -22.31
CA ALA A 435 12.69 -6.91 -21.88
C ALA A 435 13.03 -6.63 -20.40
N ALA A 436 12.83 -7.60 -19.50
CA ALA A 436 13.21 -7.47 -18.09
C ALA A 436 14.73 -7.23 -17.89
N ARG A 437 15.58 -7.90 -18.68
CA ARG A 437 17.04 -7.70 -18.63
C ARG A 437 17.43 -6.30 -19.10
N MET A 438 16.85 -5.82 -20.20
CA MET A 438 17.07 -4.47 -20.73
C MET A 438 16.65 -3.42 -19.71
N TRP A 439 15.44 -3.57 -19.16
CA TRP A 439 14.88 -2.70 -18.13
C TRP A 439 15.77 -2.59 -16.88
N ARG A 440 16.22 -3.74 -16.35
CA ARG A 440 17.12 -3.77 -15.20
C ARG A 440 18.47 -3.14 -15.48
N ARG A 441 19.02 -3.33 -16.68
CA ARG A 441 20.29 -2.70 -17.08
C ARG A 441 20.16 -1.18 -17.12
N ALA A 442 19.10 -0.67 -17.75
CA ALA A 442 18.84 0.77 -17.82
C ALA A 442 18.70 1.40 -16.42
N LEU A 443 18.01 0.74 -15.48
CA LEU A 443 17.91 1.24 -14.11
C LEU A 443 19.29 1.25 -13.41
N ARG A 444 20.06 0.16 -13.52
CA ARG A 444 21.38 0.04 -12.88
C ARG A 444 22.33 1.15 -13.32
N GLU A 445 22.35 1.47 -14.61
CA GLU A 445 23.17 2.54 -15.17
C GLU A 445 22.77 3.92 -14.62
N ARG A 446 21.47 4.15 -14.32
CA ARG A 446 20.97 5.43 -13.79
C ARG A 446 21.20 5.62 -12.28
N VAL A 447 21.17 4.54 -11.48
CA VAL A 447 21.19 4.64 -9.99
C VAL A 447 22.52 4.28 -9.35
N GLY A 448 23.47 3.70 -10.11
CA GLY A 448 24.74 3.19 -9.59
C GLY A 448 25.55 4.21 -8.78
N GLU A 449 25.81 5.39 -9.36
CA GLU A 449 26.57 6.45 -8.68
C GLU A 449 25.88 6.95 -7.41
N GLN A 450 24.55 7.00 -7.40
CA GLN A 450 23.79 7.45 -6.25
C GLN A 450 23.87 6.42 -5.10
N ALA A 451 23.82 5.12 -5.41
CA ALA A 451 23.99 4.06 -4.42
C ALA A 451 25.39 4.11 -3.78
N ASP A 452 26.44 4.32 -4.57
CA ASP A 452 27.81 4.41 -4.07
C ASP A 452 28.02 5.60 -3.12
N LYS A 453 27.33 6.73 -3.34
CA LYS A 453 27.35 7.88 -2.40
C LYS A 453 26.77 7.51 -1.02
N TYR A 454 25.62 6.85 -0.98
CA TYR A 454 25.02 6.43 0.30
C TYR A 454 25.91 5.44 1.05
N LEU A 455 26.58 4.51 0.35
CA LEU A 455 27.54 3.59 0.97
C LEU A 455 28.78 4.31 1.52
N ALA A 456 29.26 5.36 0.84
CA ALA A 456 30.36 6.18 1.34
C ALA A 456 29.97 6.97 2.60
N GLU A 457 28.78 7.56 2.63
CA GLU A 457 28.23 8.24 3.82
C GLU A 457 28.04 7.26 4.99
N LEU A 458 27.54 6.05 4.72
CA LEU A 458 27.43 5.00 5.72
C LEU A 458 28.78 4.68 6.35
N ALA A 459 29.82 4.49 5.54
CA ALA A 459 31.17 4.21 6.04
C ALA A 459 31.72 5.35 6.92
N GLN A 460 31.38 6.60 6.59
CA GLN A 460 31.73 7.75 7.43
C GLN A 460 31.01 7.72 8.78
N LEU A 461 29.71 7.42 8.82
CA LEU A 461 28.94 7.29 10.07
C LEU A 461 29.43 6.13 10.93
N GLN A 462 29.70 4.97 10.32
CA GLN A 462 30.25 3.79 11.00
C GLN A 462 31.58 4.11 11.68
N LYS A 463 32.45 4.88 11.00
CA LYS A 463 33.71 5.34 11.58
C LYS A 463 33.52 6.39 12.67
N LYS A 464 32.62 7.36 12.45
CA LYS A 464 32.34 8.48 13.39
C LYS A 464 31.84 7.96 14.74
N TYR A 465 30.94 7.00 14.73
CA TYR A 465 30.31 6.48 15.96
C TYR A 465 30.89 5.17 16.46
N ALA A 466 31.80 4.55 15.70
CA ALA A 466 32.31 3.20 15.97
C ALA A 466 31.18 2.16 16.10
N MET A 467 30.18 2.25 15.21
CA MET A 467 29.01 1.36 15.16
C MET A 467 28.90 0.70 13.80
N ARG A 468 28.34 -0.51 13.74
CA ARG A 468 28.15 -1.24 12.47
C ARG A 468 26.78 -0.98 11.86
N MET A 469 25.71 -0.99 12.67
CA MET A 469 24.32 -0.93 12.22
C MET A 469 24.02 -1.84 11.01
N PRO A 470 24.16 -3.18 11.17
CA PRO A 470 23.91 -4.15 10.11
C PRO A 470 22.61 -3.93 9.33
N THR A 471 21.49 -3.64 10.00
CA THR A 471 20.19 -3.38 9.36
C THR A 471 20.23 -2.27 8.33
N VAL A 472 20.81 -1.13 8.71
CA VAL A 472 20.95 0.04 7.84
C VAL A 472 21.95 -0.27 6.72
N ALA A 473 23.04 -0.99 7.04
CA ALA A 473 24.03 -1.38 6.04
C ALA A 473 23.44 -2.33 4.99
N ASP A 474 22.69 -3.34 5.39
CA ASP A 474 22.04 -4.30 4.51
C ASP A 474 21.09 -3.61 3.55
N ARG A 475 20.26 -2.69 4.08
CA ARG A 475 19.31 -1.91 3.28
C ARG A 475 19.99 -1.05 2.21
N LEU A 476 21.09 -0.40 2.55
CA LEU A 476 21.87 0.42 1.59
C LEU A 476 22.64 -0.44 0.58
N ASN A 477 23.11 -1.63 0.99
CA ASN A 477 23.80 -2.57 0.10
C ASN A 477 22.90 -3.17 -0.98
N GLU A 478 21.58 -3.02 -0.86
CA GLU A 478 20.64 -3.39 -1.93
C GLU A 478 20.86 -2.60 -3.22
N ARG A 479 21.50 -1.42 -3.12
CA ARG A 479 21.84 -0.52 -4.25
C ARG A 479 20.63 -0.25 -5.18
N PHE A 480 19.42 -0.24 -4.62
CA PHE A 480 18.13 -0.15 -5.33
C PHE A 480 17.78 -1.29 -6.30
N ILE A 481 18.69 -2.23 -6.57
CA ILE A 481 18.50 -3.29 -7.58
C ILE A 481 18.16 -4.65 -6.95
N LYS A 482 18.50 -4.89 -5.67
CA LYS A 482 18.22 -6.17 -5.00
C LYS A 482 16.74 -6.61 -5.11
N PRO A 483 15.72 -5.73 -5.00
CA PRO A 483 14.33 -6.13 -5.20
C PRO A 483 14.09 -6.82 -6.56
N MET A 484 14.66 -6.30 -7.64
CA MET A 484 14.55 -6.89 -8.99
C MET A 484 15.25 -8.26 -9.09
N THR A 485 16.26 -8.50 -8.27
CA THR A 485 16.88 -9.84 -8.18
C THR A 485 15.92 -10.82 -7.50
N ILE A 486 15.23 -10.37 -6.44
CA ILE A 486 14.22 -11.18 -5.72
C ILE A 486 13.03 -11.47 -6.64
N ASP A 487 12.50 -10.49 -7.38
CA ASP A 487 11.41 -10.69 -8.34
C ASP A 487 11.75 -11.77 -9.37
N ARG A 488 13.00 -11.75 -9.86
CA ARG A 488 13.51 -12.77 -10.79
C ARG A 488 13.57 -14.15 -10.15
N MET A 489 13.98 -14.24 -8.89
CA MET A 489 13.99 -15.53 -8.18
C MET A 489 12.57 -16.07 -8.00
N ARG A 490 11.63 -15.23 -7.60
CA ARG A 490 10.21 -15.61 -7.45
C ARG A 490 9.63 -16.16 -8.75
N ALA A 491 9.84 -15.48 -9.87
CA ALA A 491 9.31 -15.95 -11.15
C ALA A 491 9.89 -17.29 -11.63
N LEU A 492 11.05 -17.72 -11.11
CA LEU A 492 11.64 -19.03 -11.42
C LEU A 492 11.04 -20.17 -10.59
N VAL A 493 10.34 -19.87 -9.47
CA VAL A 493 9.77 -20.89 -8.57
C VAL A 493 8.77 -21.78 -9.30
N LYS A 494 7.74 -21.18 -9.91
CA LYS A 494 6.70 -21.93 -10.62
C LYS A 494 7.27 -22.80 -11.77
N PRO A 495 8.12 -22.28 -12.68
CA PRO A 495 8.82 -23.11 -13.67
C PRO A 495 9.69 -24.23 -13.08
N ALA A 496 10.41 -23.97 -11.98
CA ALA A 496 11.25 -24.96 -11.32
C ALA A 496 10.46 -26.08 -10.61
N MET A 497 9.15 -25.88 -10.40
CA MET A 497 8.23 -26.87 -9.83
C MET A 497 7.42 -27.63 -10.88
N GLN A 498 7.54 -27.30 -12.17
CA GLN A 498 6.81 -27.97 -13.24
C GLN A 498 7.33 -29.39 -13.51
N THR A 499 6.51 -30.20 -14.19
CA THR A 499 6.80 -31.61 -14.49
C THR A 499 7.70 -31.79 -15.72
N ASP A 500 7.84 -30.76 -16.57
CA ASP A 500 8.66 -30.82 -17.79
C ASP A 500 10.16 -30.76 -17.44
N SER A 501 10.92 -31.78 -17.86
CA SER A 501 12.29 -32.06 -17.39
C SER A 501 13.27 -30.93 -17.74
N ASP A 502 13.30 -30.50 -19.01
CA ASP A 502 14.38 -29.64 -19.52
C ASP A 502 14.21 -28.18 -19.04
N HIS A 503 12.97 -27.67 -19.05
CA HIS A 503 12.66 -26.33 -18.56
C HIS A 503 12.76 -26.22 -17.04
N ARG A 504 12.44 -27.29 -16.32
CA ARG A 504 12.60 -27.38 -14.87
C ARG A 504 14.06 -27.32 -14.46
N GLU A 505 14.94 -28.11 -15.09
CA GLU A 505 16.36 -28.18 -14.74
C GLU A 505 17.04 -26.82 -14.93
N ALA A 506 16.85 -26.18 -16.09
CA ALA A 506 17.41 -24.85 -16.34
C ALA A 506 16.90 -23.76 -15.38
N SER A 507 15.60 -23.79 -15.04
CA SER A 507 15.00 -22.82 -14.11
C SER A 507 15.49 -23.04 -12.68
N PHE A 508 15.63 -24.30 -12.27
CA PHE A 508 16.14 -24.68 -10.95
C PHE A 508 17.62 -24.32 -10.79
N GLU A 509 18.46 -24.60 -11.78
CA GLU A 509 19.88 -24.21 -11.78
C GLU A 509 20.05 -22.68 -11.66
N MET A 510 19.24 -21.91 -12.40
CA MET A 510 19.25 -20.45 -12.29
C MET A 510 18.80 -19.98 -10.90
N LEU A 511 17.76 -20.60 -10.33
CA LEU A 511 17.28 -20.30 -8.97
C LEU A 511 18.35 -20.63 -7.93
N GLU A 512 19.02 -21.77 -8.05
CA GLU A 512 20.12 -22.18 -7.18
C GLU A 512 21.29 -21.21 -7.27
N SER A 513 21.67 -20.79 -8.48
CA SER A 513 22.74 -19.80 -8.70
C SER A 513 22.44 -18.46 -8.01
N LEU A 514 21.21 -17.95 -8.17
CA LEU A 514 20.79 -16.69 -7.56
C LEU A 514 20.72 -16.81 -6.02
N THR A 515 20.18 -17.91 -5.51
CA THR A 515 20.10 -18.21 -4.08
C THR A 515 21.50 -18.28 -3.46
N ASN A 516 22.43 -18.99 -4.10
CA ASN A 516 23.82 -19.08 -3.67
C ASN A 516 24.53 -17.72 -3.65
N SER A 517 24.15 -16.80 -4.54
CA SER A 517 24.67 -15.43 -4.50
C SER A 517 24.17 -14.64 -3.30
N LEU A 518 22.88 -14.79 -2.93
CA LEU A 518 22.30 -14.08 -1.79
C LEU A 518 22.75 -14.65 -0.44
N THR A 519 22.96 -15.97 -0.34
CA THR A 519 23.42 -16.63 0.90
C THR A 519 24.85 -16.22 1.30
N ARG A 520 25.65 -15.71 0.36
CA ARG A 520 27.02 -15.24 0.66
C ARG A 520 27.04 -13.98 1.51
N GLU A 521 25.96 -13.19 1.49
CA GLU A 521 25.81 -11.96 2.25
C GLU A 521 24.60 -12.10 3.18
N PRO A 522 24.78 -12.66 4.40
CA PRO A 522 23.69 -12.78 5.36
C PRO A 522 23.17 -11.39 5.71
N SER A 523 21.84 -11.21 5.63
CA SER A 523 21.16 -9.94 5.90
C SER A 523 20.09 -10.11 6.96
N GLY A 524 19.90 -9.12 7.84
CA GLY A 524 18.84 -9.10 8.87
C GLY A 524 19.35 -8.95 10.32
N VAL A 525 18.42 -8.91 11.27
CA VAL A 525 18.72 -8.80 12.73
C VAL A 525 18.62 -10.17 13.38
N GLY A 526 19.71 -10.65 13.97
CA GLY A 526 19.67 -11.81 14.86
C GLY A 526 19.15 -13.10 14.20
N LEU A 527 17.95 -13.54 14.58
CA LEU A 527 17.29 -14.76 14.10
C LEU A 527 16.17 -14.49 13.08
N ASP A 528 15.98 -13.24 12.66
CA ASP A 528 14.91 -12.89 11.72
C ASP A 528 15.20 -13.47 10.33
N LEU A 529 14.15 -13.99 9.67
CA LEU A 529 14.26 -14.57 8.34
C LEU A 529 14.61 -13.46 7.31
N PRO A 530 15.63 -13.63 6.46
CA PRO A 530 15.91 -12.68 5.40
C PRO A 530 14.68 -12.45 4.49
N PRO A 531 14.36 -11.20 4.10
CA PRO A 531 13.15 -10.91 3.32
C PRO A 531 13.06 -11.66 1.99
N TRP A 532 14.21 -12.00 1.38
CA TRP A 532 14.24 -12.76 0.14
C TRP A 532 13.88 -14.24 0.34
N LEU A 533 14.12 -14.81 1.53
CA LEU A 533 13.71 -16.17 1.86
C LEU A 533 12.22 -16.23 2.15
N GLU A 534 11.68 -15.26 2.90
CA GLU A 534 10.24 -15.11 3.13
C GLU A 534 9.48 -15.00 1.79
N ALA A 535 9.95 -14.12 0.90
CA ALA A 535 9.35 -13.96 -0.43
C ALA A 535 9.41 -15.21 -1.31
N LEU A 536 10.43 -16.06 -1.13
CA LEU A 536 10.51 -17.37 -1.82
C LEU A 536 9.54 -18.39 -1.21
N GLU A 537 9.44 -18.43 0.12
CA GLU A 537 8.52 -19.32 0.82
C GLU A 537 7.07 -19.02 0.44
N GLU A 538 6.69 -17.75 0.45
CA GLU A 538 5.38 -17.28 -0.02
C GLU A 538 5.09 -17.72 -1.46
N GLU A 539 6.07 -17.56 -2.36
CA GLU A 539 5.90 -17.94 -3.77
C GLU A 539 5.76 -19.47 -3.95
N VAL A 540 6.46 -20.26 -3.14
CA VAL A 540 6.34 -21.73 -3.14
C VAL A 540 4.96 -22.16 -2.65
N GLU A 541 4.46 -21.56 -1.57
CA GLU A 541 3.11 -21.85 -1.06
C GLU A 541 2.02 -21.43 -2.05
N HIS A 542 2.19 -20.28 -2.70
CA HIS A 542 1.31 -19.84 -3.78
C HIS A 542 1.33 -20.84 -4.97
N ALA A 543 2.52 -21.29 -5.39
CA ALA A 543 2.65 -22.28 -6.46
C ALA A 543 2.06 -23.66 -6.10
N ARG A 544 1.91 -23.98 -4.80
CA ARG A 544 1.25 -25.20 -4.31
C ARG A 544 -0.28 -25.10 -4.25
N GLY A 545 -0.85 -23.91 -4.47
CA GLY A 545 -2.30 -23.68 -4.42
C GLY A 545 -2.86 -23.62 -3.00
N ALA A 546 -2.08 -23.16 -2.01
CA ALA A 546 -2.50 -23.13 -0.61
C ALA A 546 -3.37 -21.91 -0.24
N ASP A 547 -3.42 -20.86 -1.07
CA ASP A 547 -4.04 -19.57 -0.72
C ASP A 547 -5.36 -19.29 -1.47
N ILE A 548 -6.44 -19.85 -0.94
CA ILE A 548 -7.83 -19.62 -1.42
C ILE A 548 -8.18 -18.12 -1.45
N GLU A 549 -7.59 -17.31 -0.57
CA GLU A 549 -7.86 -15.86 -0.53
C GLU A 549 -7.26 -15.10 -1.73
N VAL A 550 -6.03 -15.43 -2.13
CA VAL A 550 -5.36 -14.82 -3.29
C VAL A 550 -6.07 -15.20 -4.57
N GLU A 551 -6.51 -16.47 -4.68
CA GLU A 551 -7.30 -16.95 -5.82
C GLU A 551 -8.58 -16.13 -6.03
N ILE A 552 -9.28 -15.71 -4.97
CA ILE A 552 -10.54 -14.96 -5.09
C ILE A 552 -10.33 -13.55 -5.65
N ASP A 553 -9.34 -12.80 -5.16
CA ASP A 553 -9.08 -11.45 -5.67
C ASP A 553 -8.48 -11.48 -7.08
N GLU A 554 -7.64 -12.48 -7.39
CA GLU A 554 -7.18 -12.75 -8.76
C GLU A 554 -8.34 -13.12 -9.69
N LEU A 555 -9.28 -13.96 -9.24
CA LEU A 555 -10.49 -14.29 -9.98
C LEU A 555 -11.31 -13.03 -10.26
N LEU A 556 -11.56 -12.17 -9.26
CA LEU A 556 -12.29 -10.91 -9.46
C LEU A 556 -11.63 -10.01 -10.51
N GLY A 557 -10.30 -9.92 -10.51
CA GLY A 557 -9.54 -9.22 -11.54
C GLY A 557 -9.55 -9.92 -12.90
N ALA A 558 -9.59 -11.25 -12.94
CA ALA A 558 -9.53 -12.05 -14.16
C ALA A 558 -10.86 -12.16 -14.92
N ILE A 559 -12.00 -11.98 -14.23
CA ILE A 559 -13.32 -12.23 -14.82
C ILE A 559 -13.72 -11.16 -15.84
N ILE A 560 -13.19 -9.92 -15.79
CA ILE A 560 -13.32 -9.00 -16.93
C ILE A 560 -12.45 -9.54 -18.07
N PRO A 561 -13.05 -9.93 -19.21
CA PRO A 561 -12.33 -10.56 -20.30
C PRO A 561 -11.27 -9.61 -20.85
N SER A 562 -10.08 -10.16 -21.11
CA SER A 562 -9.01 -9.36 -21.67
C SER A 562 -9.24 -9.14 -23.17
N ARG A 563 -9.22 -7.89 -23.60
CA ARG A 563 -9.12 -7.53 -25.02
C ARG A 563 -7.66 -7.22 -25.35
N PRO A 564 -6.97 -8.01 -26.20
CA PRO A 564 -5.64 -7.63 -26.67
C PRO A 564 -5.75 -6.37 -27.54
N LEU A 565 -4.79 -5.46 -27.36
CA LEU A 565 -4.66 -4.23 -28.15
C LEU A 565 -3.58 -4.40 -29.22
N THR A 566 -3.84 -3.91 -30.43
CA THR A 566 -2.80 -3.76 -31.45
C THR A 566 -1.78 -2.70 -31.03
N LEU A 567 -0.56 -2.78 -31.57
CA LEU A 567 0.49 -1.79 -31.27
C LEU A 567 0.00 -0.35 -31.57
N ALA A 568 -0.68 -0.15 -32.71
CA ALA A 568 -1.25 1.14 -33.08
C ALA A 568 -2.32 1.67 -32.10
N GLU A 569 -3.14 0.79 -31.52
CA GLU A 569 -4.12 1.18 -30.49
C GLU A 569 -3.44 1.55 -29.17
N VAL A 570 -2.32 0.90 -28.83
CA VAL A 570 -1.51 1.26 -27.65
C VAL A 570 -0.87 2.62 -27.88
N ASP A 571 -0.20 2.82 -29.01
CA ASP A 571 0.48 4.08 -29.35
C ASP A 571 -0.49 5.29 -29.36
N ASP A 572 -1.68 5.17 -29.97
CA ASP A 572 -2.70 6.25 -29.94
C ASP A 572 -3.10 6.62 -28.50
N GLN A 573 -3.30 5.61 -27.66
CA GLN A 573 -3.68 5.86 -26.27
C GLN A 573 -2.52 6.46 -25.47
N LEU A 574 -1.28 6.01 -25.68
CA LEU A 574 -0.09 6.55 -25.01
C LEU A 574 0.15 8.02 -25.39
N GLU A 575 0.02 8.40 -26.66
CA GLU A 575 0.14 9.79 -27.11
C GLU A 575 -0.89 10.70 -26.41
N ARG A 576 -2.13 10.22 -26.30
CA ARG A 576 -3.22 10.92 -25.61
C ARG A 576 -2.98 11.02 -24.12
N ILE A 577 -2.43 9.98 -23.50
CA ILE A 577 -2.02 9.96 -22.08
C ILE A 577 -0.91 10.99 -21.84
N ALA A 578 0.13 11.00 -22.67
CA ALA A 578 1.23 11.96 -22.59
C ALA A 578 0.69 13.39 -22.67
N THR A 579 -0.25 13.66 -23.58
CA THR A 579 -0.92 14.97 -23.71
C THR A 579 -1.73 15.34 -22.46
N LEU A 580 -2.50 14.40 -21.90
CA LEU A 580 -3.30 14.60 -20.70
C LEU A 580 -2.45 14.97 -19.47
N VAL A 581 -1.34 14.25 -19.25
CA VAL A 581 -0.43 14.52 -18.13
C VAL A 581 0.34 15.83 -18.36
N ASN A 582 0.69 16.16 -19.60
CA ASN A 582 1.39 17.39 -19.94
C ASN A 582 0.53 18.66 -19.83
N HIS A 583 -0.77 18.61 -20.17
CA HIS A 583 -1.65 19.78 -20.13
C HIS A 583 -2.01 20.26 -18.71
N LYS A 584 -2.03 19.36 -17.72
CA LYS A 584 -2.21 19.74 -16.30
C LYS A 584 -1.07 20.57 -15.70
N ARG A 585 -0.07 20.95 -16.49
CA ARG A 585 1.04 21.83 -16.10
C ARG A 585 0.69 23.33 -16.23
N ARG A 586 -0.39 23.69 -16.94
CA ARG A 586 -0.79 25.08 -17.21
C ARG A 586 -2.01 25.58 -16.42
N SER A 587 -2.63 24.71 -15.63
CA SER A 587 -3.74 25.02 -14.71
C SER A 587 -3.34 24.66 -13.29
#